data_AF-A0A3B0YK05-F1
#
_entry.id   AF-A0A3B0YK05-F1
#
_cell.length_a   1.000
_cell.length_b   1.000
_cell.length_c   1.000
_cell.angle_alpha   90.00
_cell.angle_beta   90.00
_cell.angle_gamma   90.00
#
_symmetry.space_group_name_H-M   'P 1'
#
loop_
_entity.id
_entity.type
_entity.pdbx_description
1 polymer ?
#
loop_
_entity_poly.entity_id
_entity_poly.type
_entity_poly.pdbx_seq_one_letter_code
_entity_poly.pdbx_strand_id
1 'polypeptide(L)'
;MTLHRNILLPEARVLFEVLLKAPEMNGFTLIGGTALALQPGHRISLDFDFALFGNTLPGPTIDNLISQLKRKGHQAQMITSPALTSQFKINHGLNLHDHACDYVIDGVKVTFFVYGKISIKFPEKCGPYKCWPYKRANRSTGKDARY
;
A
#
# COMPACT_ATOMS: atom_id res chain seq x y z
N MET A 1 8.14 -7.53 19.42
CA MET A 1 6.83 -6.85 19.34
C MET A 1 5.79 -7.86 18.89
N THR A 2 4.65 -7.93 19.57
CA THR A 2 3.52 -8.82 19.20
C THR A 2 2.50 -8.03 18.39
N LEU A 3 2.05 -8.55 17.26
CA LEU A 3 1.04 -7.91 16.42
C LEU A 3 -0.37 -8.26 16.91
N HIS A 4 -1.25 -7.27 17.00
CA HIS A 4 -2.66 -7.42 17.39
C HIS A 4 -3.50 -7.93 16.23
N ARG A 5 -3.40 -9.23 15.92
CA ARG A 5 -4.07 -9.84 14.74
C ARG A 5 -5.59 -9.90 14.85
N ASN A 6 -6.14 -9.68 16.05
CA ASN A 6 -7.59 -9.60 16.30
C ASN A 6 -8.25 -8.34 15.69
N ILE A 7 -7.45 -7.38 15.21
CA ILE A 7 -7.94 -6.23 14.44
C ILE A 7 -8.28 -6.56 12.99
N LEU A 8 -7.84 -7.71 12.48
CA LEU A 8 -8.12 -8.14 11.12
C LEU A 8 -9.42 -8.96 11.12
N LEU A 9 -10.27 -8.73 10.13
CA LEU A 9 -11.36 -9.66 9.85
C LEU A 9 -10.83 -11.07 9.56
N PRO A 10 -11.63 -12.13 9.77
CA PRO A 10 -11.17 -13.51 9.60
C PRO A 10 -10.47 -13.78 8.25
N GLU A 11 -11.04 -13.28 7.16
CA GLU A 11 -10.54 -13.45 5.79
C GLU A 11 -9.22 -12.69 5.61
N ALA A 12 -9.17 -11.43 6.06
CA ALA A 12 -7.96 -10.60 6.04
C ALA A 12 -6.83 -11.21 6.86
N ARG A 13 -7.14 -11.82 8.01
CA ARG A 13 -6.15 -12.50 8.85
C ARG A 13 -5.57 -13.71 8.15
N VAL A 14 -6.41 -14.55 7.51
CA VAL A 14 -5.93 -15.72 6.75
C VAL A 14 -5.03 -15.26 5.60
N LEU A 15 -5.48 -14.28 4.81
CA LEU A 15 -4.69 -13.72 3.72
C LEU A 15 -3.36 -13.15 4.22
N PHE A 16 -3.37 -12.42 5.34
CA PHE A 16 -2.17 -11.83 5.93
C PHE A 16 -1.12 -12.89 6.26
N GLU A 17 -1.51 -14.01 6.88
CA GLU A 17 -0.57 -15.11 7.17
C GLU A 17 0.02 -15.74 5.90
N VAL A 18 -0.75 -15.80 4.81
CA VAL A 18 -0.29 -16.32 3.53
C VAL A 18 0.71 -15.35 2.90
N LEU A 19 0.40 -14.05 2.89
CA LEU A 19 1.28 -13.01 2.35
C LEU A 19 2.60 -12.94 3.13
N LEU A 20 2.58 -13.01 4.46
CA LEU A 20 3.80 -12.97 5.27
C LEU A 20 4.78 -14.13 4.99
N LYS A 21 4.28 -15.26 4.46
CA LYS A 21 5.08 -16.44 4.14
C LYS A 21 5.48 -16.52 2.67
N ALA A 22 4.97 -15.64 1.83
CA ALA A 22 5.22 -15.67 0.40
C ALA A 22 6.59 -15.03 0.09
N PRO A 23 7.53 -15.75 -0.56
CA PRO A 23 8.84 -15.20 -0.90
C PRO A 23 8.76 -13.99 -1.83
N GLU A 24 7.69 -13.87 -2.63
CA GLU A 24 7.41 -12.73 -3.49
C GLU A 24 7.19 -11.43 -2.73
N MET A 25 6.84 -11.52 -1.43
CA MET A 25 6.65 -10.37 -0.56
C MET A 25 7.98 -9.82 0.00
N ASN A 26 9.12 -10.46 -0.28
CA ASN A 26 10.42 -9.96 0.15
C ASN A 26 10.68 -8.55 -0.42
N GLY A 27 11.02 -7.62 0.47
CA GLY A 27 11.27 -6.22 0.14
C GLY A 27 10.03 -5.33 0.20
N PHE A 28 8.82 -5.89 0.20
CA PHE A 28 7.60 -5.12 0.46
C PHE A 28 7.45 -4.83 1.95
N THR A 29 7.03 -3.59 2.24
CA THR A 29 6.75 -3.13 3.60
C THR A 29 5.26 -2.82 3.71
N LEU A 30 4.58 -3.45 4.67
CA LEU A 30 3.21 -3.05 5.00
C LEU A 30 3.25 -1.66 5.62
N ILE A 31 2.51 -0.72 5.05
CA ILE A 31 2.39 0.65 5.57
C ILE A 31 0.91 1.03 5.79
N GLY A 32 0.69 2.31 6.09
CA GLY A 32 -0.66 2.87 6.15
C GLY A 32 -1.43 2.48 7.41
N GLY A 33 -2.75 2.50 7.27
CA GLY A 33 -3.67 2.38 8.39
C GLY A 33 -3.57 1.04 9.11
N THR A 34 -3.45 -0.05 8.36
CA THR A 34 -3.39 -1.42 8.87
C THR A 34 -2.06 -1.70 9.57
N ALA A 35 -0.93 -1.24 9.02
CA ALA A 35 0.37 -1.33 9.69
C ALA A 35 0.37 -0.65 11.07
N LEU A 36 -0.26 0.52 11.14
CA LEU A 36 -0.43 1.23 12.41
C LEU A 36 -1.39 0.52 13.33
N ALA A 37 -2.53 0.01 12.87
CA ALA A 37 -3.52 -0.66 13.72
C ALA A 37 -3.03 -2.00 14.31
N LEU A 38 -2.19 -2.75 13.58
CA LEU A 38 -1.59 -3.98 14.07
C LEU A 38 -0.68 -3.77 15.30
N GLN A 39 -0.16 -2.56 15.50
CA GLN A 39 0.77 -2.27 16.59
C GLN A 39 0.09 -2.06 17.95
N PRO A 40 -0.87 -1.12 18.14
CA PRO A 40 -1.57 -0.90 19.40
C PRO A 40 -2.93 -1.60 19.46
N GLY A 41 -3.42 -2.21 18.37
CA GLY A 41 -4.70 -2.91 18.36
C GLY A 41 -5.94 -2.00 18.39
N HIS A 42 -5.83 -0.74 17.97
CA HIS A 42 -6.81 0.30 18.31
C HIS A 42 -8.08 0.35 17.44
N ARG A 43 -8.09 -0.33 16.29
CA ARG A 43 -9.26 -0.38 15.40
C ARG A 43 -9.20 -1.57 14.46
N ILE A 44 -10.36 -2.00 13.97
CA ILE A 44 -10.46 -2.98 12.89
C ILE A 44 -9.95 -2.36 11.58
N SER A 45 -9.19 -3.13 10.79
CA SER A 45 -8.72 -2.72 9.46
C SER A 45 -9.03 -3.80 8.41
N LEU A 46 -9.24 -3.37 7.17
CA LEU A 46 -9.86 -4.17 6.11
C LEU A 46 -8.99 -4.30 4.85
N ASP A 47 -7.90 -3.56 4.74
CA ASP A 47 -7.06 -3.51 3.55
C ASP A 47 -5.57 -3.65 3.89
N PHE A 48 -4.76 -4.00 2.90
CA PHE A 48 -3.30 -4.06 3.02
C PHE A 48 -2.64 -3.17 1.96
N ASP A 49 -1.82 -2.24 2.42
CA ASP A 49 -1.02 -1.36 1.56
C ASP A 49 0.46 -1.74 1.69
N PHE A 50 1.04 -2.25 0.61
CA PHE A 50 2.44 -2.67 0.54
C PHE A 50 3.26 -1.71 -0.31
N ALA A 51 4.26 -1.10 0.31
CA ALA A 51 5.23 -0.24 -0.35
C ALA A 51 6.51 -1.02 -0.68
N LEU A 52 7.03 -0.84 -1.89
CA LEU A 52 8.39 -1.22 -2.25
C LEU A 52 9.23 0.05 -2.43
N PHE A 53 10.36 0.15 -1.75
CA PHE A 53 11.26 1.29 -1.92
C PHE A 53 12.09 1.12 -3.18
N GLY A 54 11.84 1.97 -4.18
CA GLY A 54 12.43 1.83 -5.51
C GLY A 54 11.69 2.67 -6.56
N ASN A 55 11.99 2.42 -7.84
CA ASN A 55 11.39 3.17 -8.95
C ASN A 55 10.29 2.39 -9.68
N THR A 56 10.34 1.05 -9.65
CA THR A 56 9.43 0.18 -10.40
C THR A 56 9.03 -1.04 -9.59
N LEU A 57 7.76 -1.45 -9.69
CA LEU A 57 7.24 -2.69 -9.14
C LEU A 57 7.80 -3.89 -9.92
N PRO A 58 8.11 -5.01 -9.24
CA PRO A 58 8.53 -6.24 -9.90
C PRO A 58 7.27 -6.97 -10.42
N GLY A 59 6.73 -6.51 -11.55
CA GLY A 59 5.52 -7.07 -12.17
C GLY A 59 5.50 -8.61 -12.22
N PRO A 60 6.53 -9.28 -12.76
CA PRO A 60 6.58 -10.74 -12.79
C PRO A 60 6.53 -11.42 -11.42
N THR A 61 7.09 -10.79 -10.39
CA THR A 61 7.05 -11.29 -9.01
C THR A 61 5.63 -11.20 -8.45
N ILE A 62 4.94 -10.08 -8.68
CA ILE A 62 3.53 -9.90 -8.28
C ILE A 62 2.64 -10.88 -9.06
N ASP A 63 2.85 -11.05 -10.36
CA ASP A 63 2.09 -12.00 -11.18
C ASP A 63 2.26 -13.44 -10.70
N ASN A 64 3.48 -13.81 -10.29
CA ASN A 64 3.74 -15.12 -9.70
C ASN A 64 3.00 -15.27 -8.36
N LEU A 65 3.06 -14.28 -7.48
CA LEU A 65 2.32 -14.27 -6.21
C LEU A 65 0.81 -14.49 -6.44
N ILE A 66 0.20 -13.70 -7.32
CA ILE A 66 -1.23 -13.80 -7.64
C ILE A 66 -1.56 -15.18 -8.22
N SER A 67 -0.70 -15.71 -9.09
CA SER A 67 -0.87 -17.05 -9.64
C SER A 67 -0.76 -18.14 -8.57
N GLN A 68 0.16 -18.00 -7.61
CA GLN A 68 0.27 -18.92 -6.47
C GLN A 68 -1.00 -18.90 -5.61
N LEU A 69 -1.50 -17.70 -5.30
CA LEU A 69 -2.71 -17.52 -4.50
C LEU A 69 -3.91 -18.18 -5.17
N LYS A 70 -4.10 -17.97 -6.48
CA LYS A 70 -5.15 -18.63 -7.26
C LYS A 70 -5.03 -20.16 -7.22
N ARG A 71 -3.82 -20.72 -7.37
CA ARG A 71 -3.59 -22.18 -7.26
C ARG A 71 -3.91 -22.72 -5.87
N LYS A 72 -3.76 -21.91 -4.82
CA LYS A 72 -4.13 -22.26 -3.44
C LYS A 72 -5.62 -22.06 -3.14
N GLY A 73 -6.42 -21.67 -4.13
CA GLY A 73 -7.86 -21.50 -4.00
C GLY A 73 -8.33 -20.10 -3.63
N HIS A 74 -7.42 -19.12 -3.53
CA HIS A 74 -7.79 -17.72 -3.28
C HIS A 74 -8.38 -17.07 -4.53
N GLN A 75 -9.42 -16.24 -4.35
CA GLN A 75 -10.04 -15.47 -5.42
C GLN A 75 -9.34 -14.11 -5.53
N ALA A 76 -8.42 -13.98 -6.50
CA ALA A 76 -7.66 -12.75 -6.73
C ALA A 76 -8.01 -12.09 -8.06
N GLN A 77 -8.36 -10.80 -8.02
CA GLN A 77 -8.68 -9.98 -9.19
C GLN A 77 -7.97 -8.64 -9.12
N MET A 78 -7.37 -8.20 -10.22
CA MET A 78 -6.87 -6.84 -10.36
C MET A 78 -8.04 -5.86 -10.56
N ILE A 79 -8.07 -4.79 -9.77
CA ILE A 79 -9.13 -3.78 -9.79
C ILE A 79 -8.61 -2.37 -10.15
N THR A 80 -7.35 -2.27 -10.57
CA THR A 80 -6.76 -1.00 -11.02
C THR A 80 -7.60 -0.41 -12.14
N SER A 81 -8.05 0.83 -11.97
CA SER A 81 -9.00 1.45 -12.91
C SER A 81 -8.36 1.64 -14.30
N PRO A 82 -9.04 1.21 -15.39
CA PRO A 82 -8.58 1.48 -16.76
C PRO A 82 -8.47 2.97 -17.07
N ALA A 83 -9.36 3.78 -16.48
CA ALA A 83 -9.33 5.23 -16.62
C ALA A 83 -8.09 5.85 -15.96
N LEU A 84 -7.75 5.40 -14.73
CA LEU A 84 -6.53 5.84 -14.05
C LEU A 84 -5.28 5.41 -14.82
N THR A 85 -5.26 4.18 -15.33
CA THR A 85 -4.15 3.65 -16.12
C THR A 85 -3.91 4.50 -17.38
N SER A 86 -4.99 4.80 -18.12
CA SER A 86 -4.94 5.65 -19.30
C SER A 86 -4.48 7.07 -18.98
N GLN A 87 -5.05 7.67 -17.93
CA GLN A 87 -4.69 9.04 -17.52
C GLN A 87 -3.22 9.14 -17.10
N PHE A 88 -2.72 8.16 -16.35
CA PHE A 88 -1.32 8.12 -15.93
C PHE A 88 -0.38 8.02 -17.12
N LYS A 89 -0.71 7.16 -18.10
CA LYS A 89 0.05 7.03 -19.35
C LYS A 89 0.06 8.34 -20.16
N ILE A 90 -1.07 9.03 -20.26
CA ILE A 90 -1.16 10.32 -20.96
C ILE A 90 -0.32 11.39 -20.26
N ASN A 91 -0.42 11.49 -18.93
CA ASN A 91 0.22 12.57 -18.18
C ASN A 91 1.73 12.39 -18.01
N HIS A 92 2.19 11.14 -17.92
CA HIS A 92 3.57 10.83 -17.55
C HIS A 92 4.33 10.05 -18.63
N GLY A 93 3.66 9.48 -19.64
CA GLY A 93 4.29 8.61 -20.62
C GLY A 93 4.74 7.25 -20.06
N LEU A 94 4.31 6.91 -18.83
CA LEU A 94 4.72 5.72 -18.08
C LEU A 94 3.54 4.74 -17.91
N ASN A 95 3.84 3.49 -17.58
CA ASN A 95 2.83 2.49 -17.27
C ASN A 95 2.48 2.53 -15.77
N LEU A 96 1.21 2.70 -15.42
CA LEU A 96 0.77 2.75 -14.02
C LEU A 96 1.11 1.45 -13.27
N HIS A 97 1.04 0.31 -13.94
CA HIS A 97 1.30 -1.00 -13.33
C HIS A 97 2.77 -1.19 -12.90
N ASP A 98 3.69 -0.38 -13.45
CA ASP A 98 5.08 -0.35 -13.00
C ASP A 98 5.24 0.42 -11.70
N HIS A 99 4.20 1.14 -11.23
CA HIS A 99 4.29 2.00 -10.06
C HIS A 99 3.24 1.71 -9.00
N ALA A 100 2.06 1.25 -9.39
CA ALA A 100 0.97 0.89 -8.50
C ALA A 100 0.03 -0.13 -9.15
N CYS A 101 -0.46 -1.07 -8.35
CA CYS A 101 -1.53 -1.97 -8.74
C CYS A 101 -2.40 -2.35 -7.55
N ASP A 102 -3.72 -2.30 -7.78
CA ASP A 102 -4.74 -2.65 -6.81
C ASP A 102 -5.33 -4.03 -7.15
N TYR A 103 -5.49 -4.85 -6.12
CA TYR A 103 -6.14 -6.15 -6.16
C TYR A 103 -7.25 -6.24 -5.12
N VAL A 104 -8.21 -7.13 -5.38
CA VAL A 104 -9.09 -7.70 -4.36
C VAL A 104 -8.76 -9.19 -4.28
N ILE A 105 -8.47 -9.66 -3.07
CA ILE A 105 -8.12 -11.06 -2.79
C ILE A 105 -9.03 -11.54 -1.66
N ASP A 106 -9.92 -12.48 -1.94
CA ASP A 106 -10.95 -12.97 -1.01
C ASP A 106 -11.76 -11.85 -0.35
N GLY A 107 -12.08 -10.80 -1.13
CA GLY A 107 -12.82 -9.63 -0.65
C GLY A 107 -11.98 -8.58 0.09
N VAL A 108 -10.68 -8.83 0.29
CA VAL A 108 -9.74 -7.91 0.95
C VAL A 108 -9.01 -7.08 -0.11
N LYS A 109 -8.99 -5.75 0.05
CA LYS A 109 -8.22 -4.89 -0.85
C LYS A 109 -6.73 -5.00 -0.54
N VAL A 110 -5.92 -5.23 -1.56
CA VAL A 110 -4.47 -5.26 -1.48
C VAL A 110 -3.88 -4.31 -2.53
N THR A 111 -3.12 -3.33 -2.06
CA THR A 111 -2.44 -2.34 -2.90
C THR A 111 -0.94 -2.61 -2.88
N PHE A 112 -0.31 -2.69 -4.05
CA PHE A 112 1.15 -2.62 -4.17
C PHE A 112 1.53 -1.32 -4.84
N PHE A 113 2.56 -0.65 -4.35
CA PHE A 113 3.10 0.55 -5.00
C PHE A 113 4.57 0.75 -4.69
N VAL A 114 5.24 1.55 -5.52
CA VAL A 114 6.61 2.01 -5.24
C VAL A 114 6.62 3.32 -4.49
N TYR A 115 7.54 3.42 -3.54
CA TYR A 115 7.90 4.67 -2.87
C TYR A 115 9.32 5.06 -3.30
N GLY A 116 9.39 5.92 -4.32
CA GLY A 116 10.64 6.33 -4.98
C GLY A 116 10.79 7.85 -5.10
N LYS A 117 11.90 8.31 -5.74
CA LYS A 117 12.15 9.74 -5.98
C LYS A 117 11.10 10.42 -6.87
N ILE A 118 10.40 9.65 -7.69
CA ILE A 118 9.22 10.13 -8.41
C ILE A 118 8.09 10.21 -7.39
N SER A 119 7.84 11.42 -6.88
CA SER A 119 6.68 11.71 -6.05
C SER A 119 5.42 11.61 -6.91
N ILE A 120 4.95 10.40 -7.19
CA ILE A 120 3.62 10.21 -7.76
C ILE A 120 2.66 10.68 -6.67
N LYS A 121 2.09 11.87 -6.86
CA LYS A 121 0.94 12.31 -6.07
C LYS A 121 -0.21 11.41 -6.45
N PHE A 122 -0.49 10.40 -5.63
CA PHE A 122 -1.73 9.64 -5.74
C PHE A 122 -2.90 10.63 -5.66
N PRO A 123 -3.93 10.49 -6.52
CA PRO A 123 -5.10 11.33 -6.39
C PRO A 123 -5.67 11.13 -5.00
N GLU A 124 -5.69 12.19 -4.20
CA GLU A 124 -6.32 12.26 -2.89
C GLU A 124 -7.83 12.01 -3.05
N LYS A 125 -8.23 10.75 -3.20
CA LYS A 125 -9.60 10.36 -2.86
C LYS A 125 -9.65 10.09 -1.37
N CYS A 126 -9.31 11.11 -0.57
CA CYS A 126 -9.76 11.17 0.82
C CYS A 126 -11.28 11.42 0.73
N GLY A 127 -12.07 10.37 1.02
CA GLY A 127 -13.43 10.57 1.55
C GLY A 127 -13.39 11.43 2.83
N PRO A 128 -14.55 11.82 3.38
CA PRO A 128 -14.70 12.99 4.27
C PRO A 128 -13.96 12.92 5.63
N TYR A 129 -13.18 11.88 5.90
CA TYR A 129 -12.45 11.71 7.15
C TYR A 129 -10.97 12.10 6.99
N LYS A 130 -10.73 13.42 7.12
CA LYS A 130 -9.51 14.07 7.63
C LYS A 130 -8.19 13.30 7.43
N CYS A 131 -7.54 13.53 6.30
CA CYS A 131 -6.11 13.31 6.12
C CYS A 131 -5.34 14.43 6.88
N TRP A 132 -4.56 14.07 7.91
CA TRP A 132 -3.77 14.99 8.75
C TRP A 132 -2.66 15.66 7.91
N PRO A 133 -2.55 17.00 7.86
CA PRO A 133 -1.50 17.63 7.07
C PRO A 133 -0.16 17.48 7.79
N TYR A 134 0.75 16.70 7.23
CA TYR A 134 2.17 16.81 7.57
C TYR A 134 2.70 18.12 6.98
N LYS A 135 2.52 19.24 7.69
CA LYS A 135 3.28 20.46 7.41
C LYS A 135 4.73 20.20 7.80
N ARG A 136 5.59 20.08 6.79
CA ARG A 136 7.05 20.06 6.93
C ARG A 136 7.45 21.43 7.52
N ALA A 137 7.73 21.48 8.82
CA ALA A 137 8.24 22.68 9.47
C ALA A 137 9.68 22.91 8.99
N ASN A 138 9.88 23.94 8.15
CA ASN A 138 11.21 24.44 7.83
C ASN A 138 11.83 25.02 9.10
N ARG A 139 12.87 24.36 9.63
CA ARG A 139 13.82 25.00 10.54
C ARG A 139 14.73 25.90 9.72
N SER A 140 14.45 27.20 9.72
CA SER A 140 15.47 28.21 9.43
C SER A 140 15.87 28.85 10.76
N THR A 141 17.05 28.46 11.22
CA THR A 141 18.07 29.29 11.89
C THR A 141 17.60 30.43 12.80
N GLY A 142 17.85 30.27 14.10
CA GLY A 142 17.65 31.29 15.11
C GLY A 142 18.55 32.52 14.97
N LYS A 143 17.94 33.65 15.33
CA LYS A 143 18.41 34.97 15.80
C LYS A 143 17.08 35.73 15.98
N ASP A 144 16.65 36.25 17.11
CA ASP A 144 17.33 36.90 18.22
C ASP A 144 16.54 36.69 19.52
N ALA A 145 17.25 36.47 20.62
CA ALA A 145 16.76 36.75 21.95
C ALA A 145 17.21 38.18 22.32
N ARG A 146 16.28 39.04 22.74
CA ARG A 146 16.60 40.18 23.59
C ARG A 146 15.59 40.29 24.72
N TYR A 147 16.18 40.46 25.90
CA TYR A 147 15.59 40.76 27.20
C TYR A 147 14.68 41.99 27.15
#